data_AF-A0A2G6EPW4-F1
#
_entry.id   AF-A0A2G6EPW4-F1
#
_cell.length_a   1.000
_cell.length_b   1.000
_cell.length_c   1.000
_cell.angle_alpha   90.00
_cell.angle_beta   90.00
_cell.angle_gamma   90.00
#
_symmetry.space_group_name_H-M   'P 1'
#
loop_
_entity.id
_entity.type
_entity.pdbx_description
1 polymer ?
#
loop_
_entity_poly.entity_id
_entity_poly.type
_entity_poly.pdbx_seq_one_letter_code
_entity_poly.pdbx_strand_id
1 'polypeptide(L)'
;MSFYLGRQISEEIVRVSAHYPILTVTGPRQSGKTTLCKHLYPDYPYVNLEDLSLRELVKANPKAFLQQYPNGVILDEVQTLPELFSYLQVVSDANPERKYVLTGSSQLTLMQSVTQSLAGRTALFTLLPLSLSE
;
A
#
# COMPACT_ATOMS: atom_id res chain seq x y z
N MET A 1 20.83 10.35 8.37
CA MET A 1 19.69 9.59 8.94
C MET A 1 18.50 10.53 9.03
N SER A 2 17.43 10.26 8.27
CA SER A 2 16.17 11.00 8.43
C SER A 2 15.59 10.63 9.80
N PHE A 3 15.27 11.64 10.61
CA PHE A 3 14.58 11.47 11.88
C PHE A 3 13.16 10.95 11.61
N TYR A 4 12.84 9.76 12.11
CA TYR A 4 11.50 9.18 12.04
C TYR A 4 10.76 9.48 13.34
N LEU A 5 9.63 10.17 13.24
CA LEU A 5 8.73 10.37 14.36
C LEU A 5 7.72 9.22 14.41
N GLY A 6 7.70 8.50 15.53
CA GLY A 6 6.81 7.36 15.73
C GLY A 6 5.34 7.76 15.56
N ARG A 7 4.56 6.94 14.85
CA ARG A 7 3.12 7.15 14.69
C ARG A 7 2.34 6.31 15.67
N GLN A 8 1.36 6.88 16.35
CA GLN A 8 0.52 6.14 17.32
C GLN A 8 -0.19 4.94 16.67
N ILE A 9 -0.56 5.05 15.39
CA ILE A 9 -1.26 4.00 14.64
C ILE A 9 -0.35 2.80 14.26
N SER A 10 0.97 2.90 14.46
CA SER A 10 1.94 1.89 13.99
C SER A 10 1.68 0.51 14.59
N GLU A 11 1.44 0.45 15.91
CA GLU A 11 1.20 -0.83 16.61
C GLU A 11 -0.07 -1.52 16.10
N GLU A 12 -1.13 -0.73 15.88
CA GLU A 12 -2.38 -1.25 15.35
C GLU A 12 -2.23 -1.73 13.91
N ILE A 13 -1.51 -1.00 13.07
CA ILE A 13 -1.21 -1.42 11.70
C ILE A 13 -0.52 -2.78 11.71
N VAL A 14 0.54 -2.95 12.49
CA VAL A 14 1.29 -4.22 12.54
C VAL A 14 0.40 -5.37 13.02
N ARG A 15 -0.37 -5.14 14.09
CA ARG A 15 -1.27 -6.16 14.66
C ARG A 15 -2.35 -6.60 13.68
N VAL A 16 -3.03 -5.67 13.02
CA VAL A 16 -4.14 -5.99 12.12
C VAL A 16 -3.63 -6.54 10.80
N SER A 17 -2.61 -5.90 10.19
CA SER A 17 -2.04 -6.35 8.90
C SER A 17 -1.36 -7.72 8.96
N ALA A 18 -1.13 -8.28 10.15
CA ALA A 18 -0.74 -9.67 10.31
C ALA A 18 -1.77 -10.66 9.74
N HIS A 19 -3.05 -10.27 9.67
CA HIS A 19 -4.16 -11.14 9.28
C HIS A 19 -4.66 -10.91 7.85
N TYR A 20 -4.01 -10.01 7.10
CA TYR A 20 -4.43 -9.63 5.75
C TYR A 20 -3.24 -9.70 4.78
N PRO A 21 -3.44 -10.23 3.56
CA PRO A 21 -2.41 -10.22 2.53
C PRO A 21 -2.14 -8.82 1.98
N ILE A 22 -3.01 -7.85 2.26
CA ILE A 22 -2.85 -6.47 1.79
C ILE A 22 -3.01 -5.52 2.98
N LEU A 23 -2.10 -4.54 3.06
CA LEU A 23 -2.24 -3.37 3.92
C LEU A 23 -2.45 -2.17 3.01
N THR A 24 -3.50 -1.39 3.25
CA THR A 24 -3.76 -0.14 2.56
C THR A 24 -3.72 1.01 3.56
N VAL A 25 -2.85 1.99 3.33
CA VAL A 25 -2.73 3.21 4.13
C VAL A 25 -3.08 4.42 3.27
N THR A 26 -4.19 5.07 3.59
CA THR A 26 -4.68 6.27 2.90
C THR A 26 -4.49 7.52 3.75
N GLY A 27 -4.74 8.69 3.17
CA GLY A 27 -4.76 9.96 3.90
C GLY A 27 -4.14 11.11 3.11
N PRO A 28 -4.23 12.36 3.61
CA PRO A 28 -3.82 13.55 2.86
C PRO A 28 -2.39 13.49 2.32
N ARG A 29 -2.10 14.25 1.25
CA ARG A 29 -0.71 14.45 0.82
C ARG A 29 0.13 14.98 2.00
N GLN A 30 1.39 14.57 2.05
CA GLN A 30 2.35 14.95 3.10
C GLN A 30 2.01 14.46 4.52
N SER A 31 1.01 13.58 4.71
CA SER A 31 0.73 12.99 6.02
C SER A 31 1.74 11.95 6.49
N GLY A 32 2.78 11.64 5.71
CA GLY A 32 3.86 10.71 6.09
C GLY A 32 3.61 9.22 5.81
N LYS A 33 2.63 8.88 4.96
CA LYS A 33 2.24 7.49 4.62
C LYS A 33 3.41 6.63 4.14
N THR A 34 4.12 7.12 3.14
CA THR A 34 5.29 6.44 2.55
C THR A 34 6.37 6.22 3.59
N THR A 35 6.64 7.22 4.41
CA THR A 35 7.62 7.15 5.50
C THR A 35 7.22 6.10 6.53
N LEU A 36 5.96 6.08 6.96
CA LEU A 36 5.42 5.07 7.87
C LEU A 36 5.56 3.66 7.28
N CYS A 37 5.15 3.45 6.04
CA CYS A 37 5.19 2.13 5.40
C CYS A 37 6.63 1.63 5.22
N LYS A 38 7.55 2.50 4.78
CA LYS A 38 8.99 2.17 4.69
C LYS A 38 9.61 1.87 6.06
N HIS A 39 9.14 2.53 7.11
CA HIS A 39 9.61 2.26 8.46
C HIS A 39 9.12 0.91 8.99
N LEU A 40 7.84 0.59 8.78
CA LEU A 40 7.24 -0.68 9.20
C LEU A 40 7.73 -1.88 8.38
N TYR A 41 8.10 -1.65 7.12
CA TYR A 41 8.55 -2.68 6.18
C TYR A 41 9.87 -2.28 5.52
N PRO A 42 10.98 -2.20 6.28
CA PRO A 42 12.26 -1.68 5.79
C PRO A 42 12.88 -2.54 4.69
N ASP A 43 12.59 -3.83 4.67
CA ASP A 43 13.10 -4.79 3.69
C ASP A 43 12.26 -4.88 2.42
N TYR A 44 11.12 -4.15 2.36
CA TYR A 44 10.23 -4.22 1.21
C TYR A 44 10.73 -3.30 0.10
N PRO A 45 10.79 -3.79 -1.14
CA PRO A 45 11.00 -2.94 -2.30
C PRO A 45 9.94 -1.83 -2.34
N TYR A 46 10.35 -0.65 -2.78
CA TYR A 46 9.48 0.52 -2.89
C TYR A 46 9.30 0.92 -4.35
N VAL A 47 8.05 1.08 -4.76
CA VAL A 47 7.64 1.46 -6.11
C VAL A 47 6.72 2.66 -6.01
N ASN A 48 7.07 3.77 -6.68
CA ASN A 48 6.19 4.93 -6.81
C ASN A 48 5.43 4.85 -8.13
N LEU A 49 4.11 4.65 -8.07
CA LEU A 49 3.26 4.59 -9.26
C LEU A 49 2.92 5.98 -9.81
N GLU A 50 3.40 7.09 -9.26
CA GLU A 50 3.35 8.38 -9.96
C GLU A 50 4.32 8.46 -11.15
N ASP A 51 5.31 7.58 -11.26
CA ASP A 51 6.18 7.52 -12.44
C ASP A 51 5.37 7.02 -13.67
N LEU A 52 5.28 7.86 -14.70
CA LEU A 52 4.52 7.55 -15.92
C LEU A 52 5.13 6.41 -16.72
N SER A 53 6.46 6.37 -16.84
CA SER A 53 7.17 5.32 -17.59
C SER A 53 6.97 3.98 -16.90
N LEU A 54 7.06 3.96 -15.57
CA LEU A 54 6.78 2.76 -14.79
C LEU A 54 5.32 2.33 -14.94
N ARG A 55 4.36 3.27 -14.85
CA ARG A 55 2.93 2.95 -15.03
C ARG A 55 2.65 2.25 -16.34
N GLU A 56 3.20 2.74 -17.45
CA GLU A 56 2.98 2.12 -18.76
C GLU A 56 3.58 0.69 -18.83
N LEU A 57 4.73 0.47 -18.19
CA LEU A 57 5.30 -0.89 -18.05
C LEU A 57 4.41 -1.81 -17.22
N VAL A 58 3.86 -1.31 -16.10
CA VAL A 58 2.96 -2.09 -15.25
C VAL A 58 1.66 -2.42 -16.00
N LYS A 59 1.08 -1.47 -16.73
CA LYS A 59 -0.12 -1.70 -17.54
C LYS A 59 0.08 -2.77 -18.62
N ALA A 60 1.24 -2.77 -19.27
CA ALA A 60 1.54 -3.73 -20.32
C ALA A 60 1.60 -5.17 -19.78
N ASN A 61 2.10 -5.39 -18.56
CA ASN A 61 2.16 -6.72 -17.97
C ASN A 61 2.10 -6.70 -16.42
N PRO A 62 0.91 -6.47 -15.82
CA PRO A 62 0.78 -6.26 -14.38
C PRO A 62 1.09 -7.52 -13.57
N LYS A 63 0.78 -8.71 -14.11
CA LYS A 63 1.13 -9.98 -13.48
C LYS A 63 2.64 -10.17 -13.42
N ALA A 64 3.36 -9.94 -14.52
CA ALA A 64 4.81 -10.04 -14.54
C ALA A 64 5.45 -9.00 -13.61
N PHE A 65 4.92 -7.78 -13.55
CA PHE A 65 5.35 -6.77 -12.59
C PHE A 65 5.22 -7.27 -11.15
N LEU A 66 4.03 -7.76 -10.75
CA LEU A 66 3.82 -8.26 -9.40
C LEU A 66 4.72 -9.48 -9.11
N GLN A 67 5.00 -10.36 -10.08
CA GLN A 67 5.89 -11.52 -9.89
C GLN A 67 7.34 -11.16 -9.52
N GLN A 68 7.81 -9.95 -9.80
CA GLN A 68 9.15 -9.48 -9.43
C GLN A 68 9.35 -9.37 -7.90
N TYR A 69 8.25 -9.35 -7.13
CA TYR A 69 8.28 -9.03 -5.70
C TYR A 69 7.84 -10.19 -4.81
N PRO A 70 8.43 -11.40 -4.89
CA PRO A 70 7.87 -12.63 -4.31
C PRO A 70 7.57 -12.54 -2.80
N ASN A 71 8.28 -11.66 -2.10
CA ASN A 71 8.16 -11.46 -0.65
C ASN A 71 7.30 -10.24 -0.25
N GLY A 72 6.71 -9.53 -1.22
CA GLY A 72 5.96 -8.30 -0.98
C GLY A 72 6.63 -7.05 -1.55
N VAL A 73 5.87 -5.95 -1.60
CA VAL A 73 6.29 -4.64 -2.13
C VAL A 73 5.42 -3.53 -1.55
N ILE A 74 6.01 -2.35 -1.37
CA ILE A 74 5.30 -1.10 -1.11
C ILE A 74 4.99 -0.42 -2.45
N LEU A 75 3.70 -0.28 -2.78
CA LEU A 75 3.18 0.39 -3.97
C LEU A 75 2.59 1.75 -3.56
N ASP A 76 3.28 2.82 -3.93
CA ASP A 76 2.89 4.18 -3.60
C ASP A 76 1.97 4.81 -4.63
N GLU A 77 1.08 5.69 -4.16
CA GLU A 77 0.07 6.40 -4.93
C GLU A 77 -0.73 5.46 -5.86
N VAL A 78 -1.16 4.30 -5.33
CA VAL A 78 -1.80 3.22 -6.11
C VAL A 78 -3.10 3.64 -6.80
N GLN A 79 -3.78 4.70 -6.33
CA GLN A 79 -4.96 5.24 -7.00
C GLN A 79 -4.66 5.81 -8.40
N THR A 80 -3.38 5.99 -8.74
CA THR A 80 -2.95 6.38 -10.09
C THR A 80 -3.05 5.23 -11.10
N LEU A 81 -3.22 3.99 -10.62
CA LEU A 81 -3.35 2.78 -11.43
C LEU A 81 -4.42 1.82 -10.86
N PRO A 82 -5.72 2.20 -10.87
CA PRO A 82 -6.80 1.41 -10.26
C PRO A 82 -6.95 -0.01 -10.83
N GLU A 83 -6.61 -0.24 -12.09
CA GLU A 83 -6.65 -1.56 -12.72
C GLU A 83 -5.75 -2.59 -12.02
N LEU A 84 -4.73 -2.14 -11.27
CA LEU A 84 -3.83 -3.01 -10.53
C LEU A 84 -4.54 -3.76 -9.39
N PHE A 85 -5.64 -3.23 -8.86
CA PHE A 85 -6.36 -3.85 -7.74
C PHE A 85 -6.91 -5.24 -8.07
N SER A 86 -7.43 -5.45 -9.29
CA SER A 86 -7.91 -6.78 -9.71
C SER A 86 -6.77 -7.81 -9.81
N TYR A 87 -5.56 -7.37 -10.16
CA TYR A 87 -4.39 -8.26 -10.19
C TYR A 87 -3.90 -8.55 -8.77
N LEU A 88 -3.89 -7.55 -7.89
CA LEU A 88 -3.58 -7.71 -6.46
C LEU A 88 -4.51 -8.73 -5.80
N GLN A 89 -5.81 -8.69 -6.10
CA GLN A 89 -6.78 -9.68 -5.64
C GLN A 89 -6.37 -11.11 -6.03
N VAL A 90 -6.04 -11.32 -7.31
CA VAL A 90 -5.66 -12.66 -7.82
C VAL A 90 -4.39 -13.18 -7.15
N VAL A 91 -3.36 -12.34 -7.00
CA VAL A 91 -2.10 -12.78 -6.39
C VAL A 91 -2.22 -12.96 -4.87
N SER A 92 -3.05 -12.16 -4.19
CA SER A 92 -3.30 -12.32 -2.75
C SER A 92 -4.09 -13.59 -2.46
N ASP A 93 -5.04 -13.96 -3.33
CA ASP A 93 -5.82 -15.19 -3.18
C ASP A 93 -4.96 -16.44 -3.42
N ALA A 94 -3.99 -16.35 -4.35
CA ALA A 94 -3.07 -17.43 -4.63
C ALA A 94 -1.99 -17.61 -3.55
N ASN A 95 -1.59 -16.54 -2.87
CA ASN A 95 -0.59 -16.59 -1.79
C ASN A 95 -0.91 -15.57 -0.69
N PRO A 96 -1.73 -15.95 0.31
CA PRO A 96 -2.13 -15.06 1.41
C PRO A 96 -0.98 -14.61 2.32
N GLU A 97 0.14 -15.34 2.36
CA GLU A 97 1.31 -14.99 3.17
C GLU A 97 2.10 -13.83 2.55
N ARG A 98 1.92 -13.59 1.25
CA ARG A 98 2.60 -12.52 0.53
C ARG A 98 1.91 -11.18 0.80
N LYS A 99 2.61 -10.26 1.47
CA LYS A 99 2.04 -8.97 1.84
C LYS A 99 2.33 -7.87 0.84
N TYR A 100 1.27 -7.19 0.39
CA TYR A 100 1.37 -5.97 -0.41
C TYR A 100 0.99 -4.77 0.45
N VAL A 101 1.81 -3.72 0.40
CA VAL A 101 1.56 -2.48 1.14
C VAL A 101 1.21 -1.39 0.12
N LEU A 102 0.01 -0.85 0.21
CA LEU A 102 -0.52 0.14 -0.70
C LEU A 102 -0.63 1.48 0.01
N THR A 103 -0.17 2.56 -0.62
CA THR A 103 -0.40 3.92 -0.15
C THR A 103 -1.13 4.76 -1.19
N GLY A 104 -1.92 5.73 -0.73
CA GLY A 104 -2.59 6.64 -1.64
C GLY A 104 -3.16 7.88 -0.98
N SER A 105 -3.09 9.02 -1.69
CA SER A 105 -3.55 10.31 -1.17
C SER A 105 -5.06 10.54 -1.31
N SER A 106 -5.71 9.90 -2.29
CA SER A 106 -7.13 10.07 -2.56
C SER A 106 -7.97 9.01 -1.84
N GLN A 107 -8.51 9.35 -0.66
CA GLN A 107 -9.35 8.45 0.12
C GLN A 107 -10.53 7.89 -0.70
N LEU A 108 -11.31 8.75 -1.37
CA LEU A 108 -12.57 8.34 -2.01
C LEU A 108 -12.37 7.36 -3.18
N THR A 109 -11.47 7.66 -4.11
CA THR A 109 -11.18 6.81 -5.27
C THR A 109 -10.59 5.46 -4.85
N LEU A 110 -9.71 5.49 -3.85
CA LEU A 110 -9.06 4.29 -3.34
C LEU A 110 -10.06 3.42 -2.58
N MET A 111 -10.93 4.02 -1.77
CA MET A 111 -12.01 3.33 -1.07
C MET A 111 -12.96 2.60 -2.01
N GLN A 112 -13.41 3.25 -3.09
CA GLN A 112 -14.31 2.61 -4.07
C GLN A 112 -13.65 1.38 -4.70
N SER A 113 -12.39 1.52 -5.12
CA SER A 113 -11.66 0.46 -5.80
C SER A 113 -11.31 -0.70 -4.87
N VAL A 114 -10.91 -0.40 -3.63
CA VAL A 114 -10.68 -1.37 -2.56
C VAL A 114 -11.95 -2.13 -2.22
N THR A 115 -13.08 -1.43 -2.08
CA THR A 115 -14.36 -2.06 -1.71
C THR A 115 -14.84 -3.02 -2.81
N GLN A 116 -14.56 -2.72 -4.08
CA GLN A 116 -14.95 -3.59 -5.20
C GLN A 116 -14.02 -4.79 -5.38
N SER A 117 -12.69 -4.59 -5.31
CA SER A 117 -11.73 -5.64 -5.70
C SER A 117 -11.00 -6.29 -4.52
N LEU A 118 -10.80 -5.57 -3.41
CA LEU A 118 -9.97 -6.01 -2.28
C LEU A 118 -10.76 -6.22 -0.98
N ALA A 119 -12.09 -6.23 -1.04
CA ALA A 119 -12.94 -6.51 0.12
C ALA A 119 -12.56 -7.85 0.78
N GLY A 120 -12.42 -7.81 2.10
CA GLY A 120 -11.99 -8.95 2.92
C GLY A 120 -10.51 -9.33 2.80
N ARG A 121 -9.73 -8.68 1.92
CA ARG A 121 -8.32 -9.01 1.65
C ARG A 121 -7.35 -7.93 2.10
N THR A 122 -7.84 -6.72 2.38
CA THR A 122 -7.00 -5.62 2.87
C THR A 122 -7.39 -5.18 4.27
N ALA A 123 -6.38 -4.98 5.11
CA ALA A 123 -6.49 -4.08 6.24
C ALA A 123 -6.43 -2.64 5.70
N LEU A 124 -7.30 -1.76 6.18
CA LEU A 124 -7.38 -0.39 5.70
C LEU A 124 -7.19 0.59 6.87
N PHE A 125 -6.25 1.50 6.72
CA PHE A 125 -5.92 2.53 7.70
C PHE A 125 -5.88 3.90 7.05
N THR A 126 -6.27 4.92 7.82
CA THR A 126 -6.15 6.32 7.40
C THR A 126 -5.12 7.02 8.28
N LEU A 127 -4.03 7.49 7.67
CA LEU A 127 -3.00 8.26 8.34
C LEU A 127 -3.23 9.77 8.11
N LEU A 128 -3.61 10.44 9.19
CA LEU A 128 -3.73 11.89 9.24
C LEU A 128 -2.36 12.56 9.48
N PRO A 129 -2.24 13.88 9.22
CA PRO A 129 -1.08 14.66 9.64
C PRO A 129 -0.81 14.51 11.15
N LEU A 130 0.41 14.84 11.57
CA LEU A 130 0.80 14.75 12.96
C LEU A 130 -0.18 15.53 13.86
N SER A 131 -0.58 14.87 14.93
CA SER A 131 -1.36 15.47 16.00
C SER A 131 -0.44 16.21 17.00
N LEU A 132 -1.01 17.05 17.88
CA LEU A 132 -0.23 17.67 18.98
C LEU A 132 0.31 16.64 19.99
N SER A 133 -0.25 15.43 19.99
CA SER A 133 0.16 14.31 20.83
C SER A 133 1.29 13.46 20.22
N GLU A 134 1.78 13.83 19.04
CA GLU A 134 2.93 13.22 18.34
C GLU A 134 4.05 14.27 18.17
#